data_AF-A0A8E2JU70-F1
#
_entry.id   AF-A0A8E2JU70-F1
#
_cell.length_a   1.000
_cell.length_b   1.000
_cell.length_c   1.000
_cell.angle_alpha   90.00
_cell.angle_beta   90.00
_cell.angle_gamma   90.00
#
_symmetry.space_group_name_H-M   'P 1'
#
loop_
_entity.id
_entity.type
_entity.pdbx_description
1 polymer ?
#
loop_
_entity_poly.entity_id
_entity_poly.type
_entity_poly.pdbx_seq_one_letter_code
_entity_poly.pdbx_strand_id
1 'polypeptide(L)'
;MNISIALLEYSLAPAYAYPTQLAQAIDGMQTLLDEGYRFSDIILGGDSAGGHLTLSLLSHLHHPRPSSGNSFSVETPTIVSAADTQQLAGAFLVSPLPSLDVEDKRVRLYSIRCSVDMLSSRVVREHGKCLAECVDGELHAELRAGMGWSMALDMQGEGAAEGWWGGVGRVVHRVFLTFGQEEVFRDHGVQFAELLRKVGGRGTGKGAGIRKAMLAAANGGPGDVGVD
;
A
#
# COMPACT_ATOMS: atom_id res chain seq x y z
N MET A 1 14.30 -19.30 14.57
CA MET A 1 13.16 -18.60 13.95
C MET A 1 12.71 -19.45 12.78
N ASN A 2 11.45 -19.86 12.73
CA ASN A 2 10.90 -20.60 11.61
C ASN A 2 10.02 -19.64 10.81
N ILE A 3 10.26 -19.53 9.50
CA ILE A 3 9.57 -18.57 8.63
C ILE A 3 8.98 -19.38 7.49
N SER A 4 7.68 -19.24 7.29
CA SER A 4 6.97 -19.71 6.10
C SER A 4 6.82 -18.54 5.13
N ILE A 5 6.92 -18.81 3.83
CA ILE A 5 6.70 -17.81 2.78
C ILE A 5 5.50 -18.27 1.95
N ALA A 6 4.47 -17.42 1.89
CA ALA A 6 3.36 -17.58 0.97
C ALA A 6 3.54 -16.59 -0.19
N LEU A 7 3.52 -17.10 -1.42
CA LEU A 7 3.60 -16.28 -2.63
C LEU A 7 2.24 -16.27 -3.30
N LEU A 8 1.68 -15.08 -3.50
CA LEU A 8 0.42 -14.91 -4.19
C LEU A 8 0.66 -14.83 -5.69
N GLU A 9 0.23 -15.86 -6.43
CA GLU A 9 0.16 -15.83 -7.89
C GLU A 9 -1.12 -15.09 -8.32
N TYR A 10 -1.09 -13.75 -8.26
CA TYR A 10 -2.22 -12.93 -8.66
C TYR A 10 -2.26 -12.72 -10.18
N SER A 11 -3.47 -12.52 -10.69
CA SER A 11 -3.73 -12.31 -12.10
C SER A 11 -3.17 -10.96 -12.58
N LEU A 12 -2.69 -10.89 -13.83
CA LEU A 12 -2.02 -9.70 -14.35
C LEU A 12 -2.90 -8.89 -15.31
N ALA A 13 -2.74 -7.56 -15.25
CA ALA A 13 -3.26 -6.66 -16.28
C ALA A 13 -2.48 -6.83 -17.59
N PRO A 14 -3.10 -6.59 -18.77
CA PRO A 14 -4.46 -6.10 -18.97
C PRO A 14 -5.54 -7.20 -18.96
N ALA A 15 -5.16 -8.48 -18.89
CA ALA A 15 -6.11 -9.59 -18.95
C ALA A 15 -7.08 -9.59 -17.76
N TYR A 16 -6.59 -9.20 -16.58
CA TYR A 16 -7.38 -9.02 -15.38
C TYR A 16 -7.07 -7.67 -14.76
N ALA A 17 -8.09 -6.85 -14.59
CA ALA A 17 -7.92 -5.47 -14.20
C ALA A 17 -8.36 -5.23 -12.76
N TYR A 18 -8.00 -4.06 -12.22
CA TYR A 18 -8.40 -3.66 -10.88
C TYR A 18 -9.93 -3.71 -10.73
N PRO A 19 -10.50 -4.36 -9.70
CA PRO A 19 -9.87 -4.76 -8.43
C PRO A 19 -9.44 -6.22 -8.32
N THR A 20 -9.26 -6.97 -9.42
CA THR A 20 -9.01 -8.42 -9.38
C THR A 20 -7.83 -8.81 -8.49
N GLN A 21 -6.69 -8.10 -8.62
CA GLN A 21 -5.49 -8.37 -7.82
C GLN A 21 -5.74 -8.14 -6.33
N LEU A 22 -6.48 -7.06 -6.00
CA LEU A 22 -6.85 -6.77 -4.62
C LEU A 22 -7.78 -7.86 -4.08
N ALA A 23 -8.78 -8.31 -4.84
CA ALA A 23 -9.66 -9.39 -4.43
C ALA A 23 -8.88 -10.69 -4.13
N GLN A 24 -7.95 -11.06 -5.01
CA GLN A 24 -7.07 -12.22 -4.81
C GLN A 24 -6.13 -12.06 -3.60
N ALA A 25 -5.66 -10.85 -3.31
CA ALA A 25 -4.85 -10.59 -2.13
C ALA A 25 -5.64 -10.70 -0.83
N ILE A 26 -6.91 -10.28 -0.83
CA ILE A 26 -7.78 -10.45 0.34
C ILE A 26 -8.11 -11.95 0.53
N ASP A 27 -8.40 -12.68 -0.54
CA ASP A 27 -8.63 -14.14 -0.50
C ASP A 27 -7.40 -14.92 -0.02
N GLY A 28 -6.21 -14.56 -0.49
CA GLY A 28 -4.94 -15.12 -0.01
C GLY A 28 -4.71 -14.85 1.49
N MET A 29 -5.05 -13.66 1.97
CA MET A 29 -4.98 -13.33 3.39
C MET A 29 -5.98 -14.17 4.21
N GLN A 30 -7.22 -14.30 3.74
CA GLN A 30 -8.24 -15.12 4.39
C GLN A 30 -7.80 -16.59 4.47
N THR A 31 -7.22 -17.13 3.40
CA THR A 31 -6.67 -18.49 3.36
C THR A 31 -5.62 -18.71 4.45
N LEU A 32 -4.70 -17.76 4.66
CA LEU A 32 -3.72 -17.87 5.75
C LEU A 32 -4.39 -17.90 7.14
N LEU A 33 -5.43 -17.10 7.35
CA LEU A 33 -6.15 -17.10 8.62
C LEU A 33 -6.92 -18.41 8.84
N ASP A 34 -7.53 -18.94 7.79
CA ASP A 34 -8.28 -20.21 7.81
C ASP A 34 -7.36 -21.41 8.08
N GLU A 35 -6.11 -21.36 7.58
CA GLU A 35 -5.05 -22.33 7.88
C GLU A 35 -4.50 -22.20 9.33
N GLY A 36 -5.01 -21.24 10.12
CA GLY A 36 -4.68 -21.08 11.53
C GLY A 36 -3.49 -20.16 11.81
N TYR A 37 -2.97 -19.44 10.82
CA TYR A 37 -1.98 -18.39 11.07
C TYR A 37 -2.66 -17.23 11.80
N ARG A 38 -2.04 -16.76 12.90
CA ARG A 38 -2.54 -15.58 13.61
C ARG A 38 -2.21 -14.33 12.82
N PHE A 39 -3.13 -13.37 12.78
CA PHE A 39 -2.92 -12.08 12.11
C PHE A 39 -1.66 -11.37 12.63
N SER A 40 -1.36 -11.51 13.93
CA SER A 40 -0.18 -10.95 14.58
C SER A 40 1.15 -11.65 14.31
N ASP A 41 1.13 -12.77 13.59
CA ASP A 41 2.34 -13.46 13.11
C ASP A 41 2.60 -13.21 11.61
N ILE A 42 1.68 -12.51 10.91
CA ILE A 42 1.79 -12.28 9.47
C ILE A 42 2.56 -10.98 9.18
N ILE A 43 3.56 -11.09 8.31
CA ILE A 43 4.22 -9.95 7.68
C ILE A 43 3.76 -9.91 6.22
N LEU A 44 3.17 -8.79 5.81
CA LEU A 44 2.72 -8.56 4.44
C LEU A 44 3.77 -7.76 3.66
N GLY A 45 4.01 -8.06 2.39
CA GLY A 45 4.85 -7.17 1.59
C GLY A 45 5.06 -7.59 0.16
N GLY A 46 5.64 -6.66 -0.60
CA GLY A 46 5.96 -6.85 -2.00
C GLY A 46 6.80 -5.70 -2.55
N ASP A 47 7.25 -5.88 -3.79
CA ASP A 47 8.05 -4.91 -4.52
C ASP A 47 7.27 -4.27 -5.67
N SER A 48 7.55 -3.01 -6.01
CA SER A 48 6.96 -2.34 -7.19
C SER A 48 5.43 -2.45 -7.21
N ALA A 49 4.86 -3.17 -8.18
CA ALA A 49 3.43 -3.47 -8.28
C ALA A 49 2.92 -4.36 -7.12
N GLY A 50 3.73 -5.26 -6.58
CA GLY A 50 3.41 -6.00 -5.34
C GLY A 50 3.46 -5.11 -4.09
N GLY A 51 4.29 -4.06 -4.10
CA GLY A 51 4.28 -3.01 -3.09
C GLY A 51 3.00 -2.17 -3.15
N HIS A 52 2.54 -1.83 -4.35
CA HIS A 52 1.22 -1.26 -4.59
C HIS A 52 0.11 -2.17 -4.05
N LEU A 53 0.12 -3.45 -4.40
CA LEU A 53 -0.89 -4.41 -3.94
C LEU A 53 -0.90 -4.56 -2.41
N THR A 54 0.28 -4.53 -1.78
CA THR A 54 0.41 -4.49 -0.32
C THR A 54 -0.29 -3.26 0.27
N LEU A 55 -0.12 -2.08 -0.32
CA LEU A 55 -0.81 -0.86 0.12
C LEU A 55 -2.32 -0.97 -0.06
N SER A 56 -2.79 -1.51 -1.19
CA SER A 56 -4.21 -1.75 -1.44
C SER A 56 -4.82 -2.70 -0.41
N LEU A 57 -4.12 -3.79 -0.05
CA LEU A 57 -4.58 -4.71 0.97
C LEU A 57 -4.57 -4.08 2.37
N LEU A 58 -3.54 -3.32 2.74
CA LEU A 58 -3.53 -2.55 3.98
C LEU A 58 -4.69 -1.54 4.04
N SER A 59 -5.00 -0.90 2.91
CA SER A 59 -6.15 -0.01 2.78
C SER A 59 -7.47 -0.76 2.99
N HIS A 60 -7.62 -1.97 2.44
CA HIS A 60 -8.80 -2.81 2.67
C HIS A 60 -8.93 -3.25 4.14
N LEU A 61 -7.82 -3.69 4.76
CA LEU A 61 -7.82 -4.07 6.17
C LEU A 61 -8.13 -2.89 7.10
N HIS A 62 -7.80 -1.67 6.67
CA HIS A 62 -8.12 -0.45 7.42
C HIS A 62 -9.56 0.02 7.19
N HIS A 63 -10.01 -0.01 5.94
CA HIS A 63 -11.32 0.39 5.47
C HIS A 63 -11.88 -0.75 4.60
N PRO A 64 -12.73 -1.63 5.14
CA PRO A 64 -13.30 -2.74 4.38
C PRO A 64 -13.98 -2.23 3.10
N ARG A 65 -13.48 -2.70 1.95
CA ARG A 65 -14.06 -2.37 0.64
C ARG A 65 -15.37 -3.12 0.45
N PRO A 66 -16.51 -2.44 0.20
CA PRO A 66 -17.76 -3.12 -0.11
C PRO A 66 -17.59 -4.03 -1.33
N SER A 67 -18.15 -5.24 -1.28
CA SER A 67 -18.20 -6.12 -2.45
C SER A 67 -19.10 -5.46 -3.51
N SER A 68 -18.51 -4.85 -4.53
CA SER A 68 -19.24 -4.41 -5.73
C SER A 68 -19.79 -5.65 -6.43
N GLY A 69 -21.05 -5.61 -6.87
CA GLY A 69 -21.89 -6.76 -7.23
C GLY A 69 -21.50 -7.56 -8.49
N ASN A 70 -20.21 -7.75 -8.74
CA ASN A 70 -19.62 -8.51 -9.82
C ASN A 70 -18.37 -9.22 -9.29
N SER A 71 -18.58 -10.49 -8.91
CA SER A 71 -17.62 -11.53 -8.52
C SER A 71 -16.44 -11.06 -7.66
N PHE A 72 -16.65 -11.01 -6.35
CA PHE A 72 -15.99 -11.86 -5.34
C PHE A 72 -16.42 -11.30 -3.99
N SER A 73 -17.34 -12.02 -3.32
CA SER A 73 -17.76 -11.71 -1.97
C SER A 73 -16.62 -12.07 -1.03
N VAL A 74 -15.74 -11.11 -0.73
CA VAL A 74 -14.82 -11.29 0.39
C VAL A 74 -15.49 -10.70 1.61
N GLU A 75 -16.04 -11.56 2.45
CA GLU A 75 -16.28 -11.21 3.84
C GLU A 75 -14.91 -10.92 4.43
N THR A 76 -14.62 -9.64 4.68
CA THR A 76 -13.41 -9.24 5.40
C THR A 76 -13.31 -10.11 6.66
N PRO A 77 -12.14 -10.72 6.95
CA PRO A 77 -11.96 -11.45 8.20
C PRO A 77 -12.43 -10.53 9.32
N THR A 78 -13.46 -10.97 10.04
CA THR A 78 -14.05 -10.20 11.12
C THR A 78 -12.93 -9.96 12.12
N ILE A 79 -12.28 -8.79 12.07
CA ILE A 79 -11.32 -8.38 13.09
C ILE A 79 -12.15 -8.33 14.37
N VAL A 80 -11.95 -9.36 15.18
CA VAL A 80 -12.81 -9.77 16.27
C VAL A 80 -12.81 -8.68 17.33
N SER A 81 -13.86 -7.86 17.35
CA SER A 81 -14.22 -6.99 18.49
C SER A 81 -13.15 -5.96 18.90
N ALA A 82 -13.59 -4.86 19.50
CA ALA A 82 -12.70 -3.82 20.03
C ALA A 82 -11.75 -4.30 21.16
N ALA A 83 -11.88 -5.56 21.62
CA ALA A 83 -11.10 -6.13 22.71
C ALA A 83 -9.79 -6.83 22.27
N ASP A 84 -9.70 -7.35 21.04
CA ASP A 84 -8.53 -8.09 20.52
C ASP A 84 -7.99 -7.44 19.24
N THR A 85 -7.38 -6.26 19.38
CA THR A 85 -6.69 -5.59 18.28
C THR A 85 -5.44 -6.37 17.86
N GLN A 86 -5.61 -7.43 17.07
CA GLN A 86 -4.50 -8.10 16.40
C GLN A 86 -4.05 -7.20 15.25
N GLN A 87 -2.85 -6.63 15.39
CA GLN A 87 -2.13 -5.91 14.35
C GLN A 87 -1.24 -6.89 13.59
N LEU A 88 -0.99 -6.66 12.30
CA LEU A 88 0.05 -7.38 11.55
C LEU A 88 1.40 -7.25 12.26
N ALA A 89 2.21 -8.32 12.18
CA ALA A 89 3.58 -8.30 12.70
C ALA A 89 4.43 -7.20 12.04
N GLY A 90 4.10 -6.88 10.79
CA GLY A 90 4.61 -5.72 10.05
C GLY A 90 4.18 -5.74 8.60
N ALA A 91 4.58 -4.71 7.87
CA ALA A 91 4.56 -4.69 6.42
C ALA A 91 5.94 -4.29 5.87
N PHE A 92 6.31 -4.80 4.70
CA PHE A 92 7.48 -4.33 3.95
C PHE A 92 7.09 -3.91 2.53
N LEU A 93 7.68 -2.80 2.08
CA LEU A 93 7.41 -2.17 0.80
C LEU A 93 8.75 -1.87 0.13
N VAL A 94 9.00 -2.53 -0.99
CA VAL A 94 10.24 -2.35 -1.77
C VAL A 94 9.91 -1.57 -3.04
N SER A 95 10.36 -0.34 -3.13
CA SER A 95 10.12 0.55 -4.28
C SER A 95 8.64 0.54 -4.70
N PRO A 96 7.68 0.74 -3.78
CA PRO A 96 6.27 0.60 -4.10
C PRO A 96 5.82 1.65 -5.12
N LEU A 97 4.74 1.36 -5.84
CA LEU A 97 4.01 2.32 -6.68
C LEU A 97 2.80 2.89 -5.91
N PRO A 98 2.94 3.96 -5.10
CA PRO A 98 1.84 4.51 -4.32
C PRO A 98 0.95 5.50 -5.12
N SER A 99 1.40 5.93 -6.31
CA SER A 99 0.74 6.93 -7.16
C SER A 99 1.02 6.68 -8.64
N LEU A 100 0.00 6.90 -9.48
CA LEU A 100 0.11 6.94 -10.94
C LEU A 100 0.30 8.37 -11.49
N ASP A 101 0.27 9.40 -10.65
CA ASP A 101 0.45 10.79 -11.07
C ASP A 101 1.92 11.09 -11.38
N VAL A 102 2.34 10.72 -12.58
CA VAL A 102 3.70 11.00 -13.08
C VAL A 102 3.92 12.47 -13.45
N GLU A 103 2.87 13.30 -13.37
CA GLU A 103 2.93 14.74 -13.66
C GLU A 103 2.83 15.60 -12.39
N ASP A 104 2.80 14.96 -11.21
CA ASP A 104 2.86 15.66 -9.94
C ASP A 104 4.11 16.53 -9.90
N LYS A 105 3.91 17.86 -9.87
CA LYS A 105 4.99 18.85 -9.84
C LYS A 105 5.83 18.76 -8.56
N ARG A 106 5.34 18.08 -7.52
CA ARG A 106 6.09 17.74 -6.30
C ARG A 106 7.07 16.60 -6.54
N VAL A 107 6.91 15.84 -7.63
CA VAL A 107 7.81 14.76 -8.04
C VAL A 107 8.73 15.26 -9.16
N ARG A 108 10.02 15.33 -8.86
CA ARG A 108 11.04 15.80 -9.81
C ARG A 108 11.68 14.65 -10.59
N LEU A 109 11.71 13.44 -10.03
CA LEU A 109 12.53 12.35 -10.56
C LEU A 109 12.02 11.76 -11.88
N TYR A 110 10.72 11.77 -12.15
CA TYR A 110 10.16 11.34 -13.45
C TYR A 110 10.65 12.17 -14.66
N SER A 111 11.08 13.41 -14.43
CA SER A 111 11.51 14.34 -15.49
C SER A 111 13.03 14.49 -15.61
N ILE A 112 13.78 14.19 -14.55
CA ILE A 112 15.24 14.45 -14.49
C ILE A 112 16.08 13.16 -14.60
N ARG A 113 15.55 12.00 -14.17
CA ARG A 113 16.34 10.76 -14.04
C ARG A 113 15.79 9.56 -14.82
N CYS A 114 14.95 9.80 -15.82
CA CYS A 114 14.37 8.76 -16.67
C CYS A 114 15.39 7.93 -17.47
N SER A 115 16.67 8.33 -17.50
CA SER A 115 17.78 7.61 -18.16
C SER A 115 18.63 6.76 -17.22
N VAL A 116 18.44 6.84 -15.90
CA VAL A 116 19.23 6.10 -14.89
C VAL A 116 18.45 4.92 -14.32
N ASP A 117 17.13 5.05 -14.19
CA ASP A 117 16.24 3.97 -13.74
C ASP A 117 15.88 3.00 -14.88
N MET A 118 15.63 1.73 -14.53
CA MET A 118 15.03 0.74 -15.42
C MET A 118 13.59 1.11 -15.80
N LEU A 119 12.90 1.89 -14.96
CA LEU A 119 11.56 2.41 -15.25
C LEU A 119 11.61 3.84 -15.79
N SER A 120 10.77 4.11 -16.79
CA SER A 120 10.55 5.46 -17.30
C SER A 120 9.13 5.92 -17.00
N SER A 121 8.91 7.24 -17.01
CA SER A 121 7.56 7.82 -16.89
C SER A 121 6.60 7.29 -17.95
N ARG A 122 7.10 6.91 -19.13
CA ARG A 122 6.31 6.24 -20.17
C ARG A 122 5.85 4.86 -19.72
N VAL A 123 6.75 4.03 -19.20
CA VAL A 123 6.40 2.68 -18.72
C VAL A 123 5.37 2.75 -17.60
N VAL A 124 5.53 3.68 -16.66
CA VAL A 124 4.58 3.87 -15.54
C VAL A 124 3.21 4.33 -16.05
N ARG A 125 3.16 5.28 -17.01
CA ARG A 125 1.89 5.69 -17.63
C ARG A 125 1.18 4.55 -18.33
N GLU A 126 1.90 3.78 -19.14
CA GLU A 126 1.30 2.65 -19.86
C GLU A 126 0.81 1.55 -18.90
N HIS A 127 1.55 1.26 -17.82
CA HIS A 127 1.06 0.37 -16.76
C HIS A 127 -0.17 0.93 -16.04
N GLY A 128 -0.18 2.24 -15.74
CA GLY A 128 -1.32 2.92 -15.15
C GLY A 128 -2.57 2.82 -16.02
N LYS A 129 -2.43 2.95 -17.34
CA LYS A 129 -3.51 2.71 -18.31
C LYS A 129 -3.99 1.27 -18.25
N CYS A 130 -3.11 0.27 -18.31
CA CYS A 130 -3.53 -1.13 -18.20
C CYS A 130 -4.27 -1.44 -16.89
N LEU A 131 -3.91 -0.77 -15.80
CA LEU A 131 -4.58 -0.92 -14.51
C LEU A 131 -5.95 -0.21 -14.47
N ALA A 132 -6.06 0.97 -15.11
CA ALA A 132 -7.22 1.86 -15.01
C ALA A 132 -8.25 1.73 -16.16
N GLU A 133 -7.81 1.37 -17.37
CA GLU A 133 -8.63 1.35 -18.60
C GLU A 133 -9.31 0.00 -18.86
N CYS A 134 -8.99 -1.04 -18.08
CA CYS A 134 -9.53 -2.38 -18.28
C CYS A 134 -10.77 -2.72 -17.42
N VAL A 135 -11.29 -1.77 -16.61
CA VAL A 135 -12.60 -1.86 -15.92
C VAL A 135 -13.35 -0.55 -16.12
N ASP A 136 -14.68 -0.55 -16.00
CA ASP A 136 -15.67 0.55 -16.15
C ASP A 136 -15.42 1.83 -15.30
N GLY A 137 -14.19 2.25 -15.10
CA GLY A 137 -13.80 3.43 -14.33
C GLY A 137 -13.89 3.24 -12.81
N GLU A 138 -13.94 2.02 -12.30
CA GLU A 138 -14.06 1.74 -10.85
C GLU A 138 -12.90 2.33 -10.05
N LEU A 139 -11.65 2.13 -10.51
CA LEU A 139 -10.47 2.78 -9.95
C LEU A 139 -10.65 4.30 -9.90
N HIS A 140 -11.03 4.92 -11.01
CA HIS A 140 -11.22 6.36 -11.07
C HIS A 140 -12.41 6.85 -10.22
N ALA A 141 -13.46 6.04 -10.09
CA ALA A 141 -14.62 6.35 -9.26
C ALA A 141 -14.23 6.34 -7.77
N GLU A 142 -13.45 5.36 -7.34
CA GLU A 142 -12.89 5.31 -5.99
C GLU A 142 -12.01 6.52 -5.69
N LEU A 143 -11.07 6.86 -6.58
CA LEU A 143 -10.19 8.02 -6.37
C LEU A 143 -10.97 9.34 -6.31
N ARG A 144 -11.98 9.53 -7.17
CA ARG A 144 -12.88 10.69 -7.13
C ARG A 144 -13.73 10.72 -5.86
N ALA A 145 -14.08 9.57 -5.31
CA ALA A 145 -14.79 9.44 -4.05
C ALA A 145 -13.88 9.61 -2.82
N GLY A 146 -12.57 9.84 -3.01
CA GLY A 146 -11.60 9.97 -1.93
C GLY A 146 -11.23 8.63 -1.27
N MET A 147 -11.49 7.51 -1.95
CA MET A 147 -11.20 6.17 -1.46
C MET A 147 -9.80 5.72 -1.91
N GLY A 148 -8.97 5.29 -0.96
CA GLY A 148 -7.56 4.97 -1.18
C GLY A 148 -7.23 3.50 -1.44
N TRP A 149 -8.20 2.67 -1.86
CA TRP A 149 -7.94 1.25 -2.15
C TRP A 149 -7.05 1.05 -3.37
N SER A 150 -7.31 1.81 -4.44
CA SER A 150 -6.63 1.62 -5.71
C SER A 150 -5.26 2.27 -5.78
N MET A 151 -5.09 3.47 -5.22
CA MET A 151 -3.81 4.18 -5.15
C MET A 151 -3.67 4.92 -3.82
N ALA A 152 -2.54 4.71 -3.16
CA ALA A 152 -2.31 5.17 -1.79
C ALA A 152 -2.18 6.69 -1.66
N LEU A 153 -1.86 7.41 -2.74
CA LEU A 153 -1.66 8.86 -2.74
C LEU A 153 -2.59 9.63 -3.70
N ASP A 154 -3.36 8.96 -4.57
CA ASP A 154 -4.10 9.63 -5.66
C ASP A 154 -5.53 10.06 -5.30
N MET A 155 -5.92 9.96 -4.02
CA MET A 155 -7.26 10.36 -3.57
C MET A 155 -7.46 11.87 -3.75
N GLN A 156 -8.63 12.26 -4.26
CA GLN A 156 -8.96 13.67 -4.47
C GLN A 156 -9.38 14.36 -3.17
N GLY A 157 -8.86 15.57 -2.94
CA GLY A 157 -9.22 16.43 -1.81
C GLY A 157 -8.04 16.77 -0.89
N GLU A 158 -8.04 18.00 -0.37
CA GLU A 158 -7.00 18.43 0.58
C GLU A 158 -7.07 17.58 1.87
N GLY A 159 -5.95 16.98 2.25
CA GLY A 159 -5.88 16.10 3.42
C GLY A 159 -6.56 14.74 3.25
N ALA A 160 -7.04 14.37 2.04
CA ALA A 160 -7.71 13.10 1.80
C ALA A 160 -6.84 11.90 2.21
N ALA A 161 -5.56 11.89 1.79
CA ALA A 161 -4.61 10.85 2.18
C ALA A 161 -4.38 10.80 3.71
N GLU A 162 -4.28 11.95 4.38
CA GLU A 162 -4.10 12.00 5.84
C GLU A 162 -5.32 11.45 6.59
N GLY A 163 -6.52 11.77 6.11
CA GLY A 163 -7.76 11.24 6.66
C GLY A 163 -7.88 9.74 6.43
N TRP A 164 -7.59 9.28 5.21
CA TRP A 164 -7.67 7.88 4.81
C TRP A 164 -6.71 6.99 5.60
N TRP A 165 -5.44 7.39 5.70
CA TRP A 165 -4.42 6.63 6.42
C TRP A 165 -4.41 6.91 7.93
N GLY A 166 -5.32 7.76 8.40
CA GLY A 166 -5.52 8.13 9.80
C GLY A 166 -5.87 6.93 10.67
N GLY A 167 -4.93 6.48 11.49
CA GLY A 167 -5.13 5.36 12.40
C GLY A 167 -4.89 3.98 11.78
N VAL A 168 -4.21 3.91 10.63
CA VAL A 168 -3.70 2.66 10.03
C VAL A 168 -2.84 1.85 11.01
N GLY A 169 -2.31 2.49 12.07
CA GLY A 169 -1.66 1.82 13.19
C GLY A 169 -2.49 0.70 13.81
N ARG A 170 -3.83 0.77 13.77
CA ARG A 170 -4.73 -0.31 14.24
C ARG A 170 -4.60 -1.61 13.44
N VAL A 171 -4.13 -1.52 12.19
CA VAL A 171 -3.90 -2.65 11.29
C VAL A 171 -2.45 -3.08 11.31
N VAL A 172 -1.52 -2.14 11.20
CA VAL A 172 -0.08 -2.42 11.11
C VAL A 172 0.72 -1.38 11.88
N HIS A 173 1.60 -1.83 12.77
CA HIS A 173 2.38 -0.94 13.64
C HIS A 173 3.87 -0.86 13.28
N ARG A 174 4.33 -1.67 12.31
CA ARG A 174 5.70 -1.63 11.76
C ARG A 174 5.63 -1.64 10.24
N VAL A 175 6.23 -0.64 9.60
CA VAL A 175 6.36 -0.57 8.15
C VAL A 175 7.84 -0.39 7.81
N PHE A 176 8.37 -1.30 7.01
CA PHE A 176 9.68 -1.15 6.36
C PHE A 176 9.45 -0.66 4.94
N LEU A 177 9.95 0.54 4.62
CA LEU A 177 9.82 1.14 3.30
C LEU A 177 11.21 1.42 2.74
N THR A 178 11.50 0.90 1.57
CA THR A 178 12.77 1.11 0.88
C THR A 178 12.54 1.54 -0.55
N PHE A 179 13.46 2.32 -1.10
CA PHE A 179 13.53 2.70 -2.50
C PHE A 179 14.95 3.11 -2.87
N GLY A 180 15.28 2.99 -4.16
CA GLY A 180 16.54 3.47 -4.73
C GLY A 180 16.66 4.98 -4.68
N GLN A 181 17.88 5.51 -4.56
CA GLN A 181 18.12 6.97 -4.65
C GLN A 181 17.82 7.53 -6.05
N GLU A 182 17.89 6.66 -7.05
CA GLU A 182 17.87 6.99 -8.46
C GLU A 182 16.59 6.53 -9.16
N GLU A 183 15.66 5.91 -8.42
CA GLU A 183 14.43 5.38 -8.99
C GLU A 183 13.34 6.45 -9.14
N VAL A 184 12.44 6.25 -10.11
CA VAL A 184 11.34 7.16 -10.42
C VAL A 184 10.25 7.18 -9.35
N PHE A 185 10.12 6.12 -8.54
CA PHE A 185 9.16 6.04 -7.44
C PHE A 185 9.62 6.73 -6.16
N ARG A 186 10.90 7.12 -6.06
CA ARG A 186 11.49 7.64 -4.82
C ARG A 186 10.71 8.81 -4.24
N ASP A 187 10.35 9.82 -5.03
CA ASP A 187 9.69 11.01 -4.49
C ASP A 187 8.29 10.66 -3.95
N HIS A 188 7.54 9.80 -4.63
CA HIS A 188 6.29 9.27 -4.10
C HIS A 188 6.49 8.40 -2.86
N GLY A 189 7.57 7.60 -2.82
CA GLY A 189 7.97 6.84 -1.64
C GLY A 189 8.27 7.75 -0.44
N VAL A 190 8.97 8.87 -0.65
CA VAL A 190 9.21 9.90 0.38
C VAL A 190 7.90 10.51 0.85
N GLN A 191 7.02 10.93 -0.08
CA GLN A 191 5.72 11.50 0.27
C GLN A 191 4.89 10.52 1.11
N PHE A 192 4.85 9.24 0.74
CA PHE A 192 4.14 8.23 1.52
C PHE A 192 4.78 8.00 2.90
N ALA A 193 6.12 8.00 2.99
CA ALA A 193 6.81 7.90 4.28
C ALA A 193 6.46 9.07 5.23
N GLU A 194 6.42 10.29 4.70
CA GLU A 194 6.02 11.48 5.44
C GLU A 194 4.56 11.42 5.89
N LEU A 195 3.67 10.96 5.02
CA LEU A 195 2.27 10.69 5.35
C LEU A 195 2.15 9.72 6.53
N LEU A 196 2.83 8.57 6.48
CA LEU A 196 2.83 7.58 7.56
C LEU A 196 3.34 8.15 8.88
N ARG A 197 4.38 9.00 8.86
CA ARG A 197 4.88 9.70 10.05
C ARG A 197 3.83 10.67 10.62
N LYS A 198 3.18 11.45 9.74
CA LYS A 198 2.18 12.44 10.12
C LYS A 198 0.94 11.79 10.75
N VAL A 199 0.44 10.69 10.19
CA VAL A 199 -0.71 9.97 10.75
C VAL A 199 -0.33 9.13 11.97
N GLY A 200 0.93 8.65 12.05
CA GLY A 200 1.46 7.92 13.20
C GLY A 200 1.58 8.78 14.47
N GLY A 201 1.93 10.07 14.33
CA GLY A 201 2.07 11.01 15.45
C GLY A 201 0.75 11.57 16.01
N ARG A 202 -0.38 11.40 15.32
CA ARG A 202 -1.69 11.96 15.72
C ARG A 202 -2.59 11.00 16.51
N GLY A 203 -2.13 9.79 16.83
CA GLY A 203 -2.94 8.78 17.52
C GLY A 203 -3.12 9.05 19.02
N THR A 204 -4.23 9.65 19.43
CA THR A 204 -4.57 9.91 20.86
C THR A 204 -5.13 8.70 21.61
N GLY A 205 -5.01 7.48 21.06
CA GLY A 205 -5.48 6.23 21.67
C GLY A 205 -4.43 5.12 21.63
N LYS A 206 -4.40 4.26 22.67
CA LYS A 206 -3.55 3.05 22.70
C LYS A 206 -3.77 2.24 21.42
N GLY A 207 -2.73 2.10 20.58
CA GLY A 207 -2.76 1.27 19.36
C GLY A 207 -2.99 2.00 18.03
N ALA A 208 -3.19 3.32 18.02
CA ALA A 208 -3.52 4.05 16.78
C ALA A 208 -2.30 4.50 15.93
N GLY A 209 -1.10 4.57 16.50
CA GLY A 209 0.11 5.06 15.82
C GLY A 209 1.00 3.96 15.25
N ILE A 210 1.69 4.26 14.13
CA ILE A 210 2.80 3.44 13.62
C ILE A 210 3.99 3.62 14.57
N ARG A 211 4.44 2.54 15.20
CA ARG A 211 5.50 2.59 16.22
C ARG A 211 6.90 2.60 15.61
N LYS A 212 7.06 2.09 14.39
CA LYS A 212 8.33 2.11 13.66
C LYS A 212 8.08 2.16 12.15
N ALA A 213 8.42 3.28 11.53
CA ALA A 213 8.53 3.40 10.07
C ALA A 213 10.03 3.50 9.74
N MET A 214 10.60 2.43 9.19
CA MET A 214 12.01 2.43 8.80
C MET A 214 12.10 2.78 7.32
N LEU A 215 12.77 3.90 7.04
CA LEU A 215 13.04 4.36 5.69
C LEU A 215 14.49 4.01 5.34
N ALA A 216 14.69 3.07 4.43
CA ALA A 216 16.01 2.74 3.92
C ALA A 216 16.12 3.28 2.48
N ALA A 217 17.02 4.23 2.25
CA ALA A 217 17.33 4.66 0.89
C ALA A 217 18.64 3.97 0.47
N ALA A 218 18.59 3.12 -0.55
CA ALA A 218 19.77 2.38 -0.99
C ALA A 218 20.89 3.36 -1.40
N ASN A 219 21.97 3.39 -0.61
CA ASN A 219 23.18 4.24 -0.69
C ASN A 219 23.29 5.44 0.26
N GLY A 220 22.35 5.63 1.20
CA GLY A 220 22.64 6.32 2.45
C GLY A 220 22.65 5.28 3.55
N GLY A 221 23.73 5.16 4.34
CA GLY A 221 23.80 4.20 5.45
C GLY A 221 22.57 4.27 6.37
N PRO A 222 22.29 3.24 7.19
CA PRO A 222 21.09 3.20 8.03
C PRO A 222 21.07 4.41 8.97
N GLY A 223 20.36 5.46 8.56
CA GLY A 223 20.04 6.58 9.39
C GLY A 223 18.94 6.13 10.32
N ASP A 224 19.30 5.78 11.55
CA ASP A 224 18.34 5.70 12.64
C ASP A 224 17.85 7.14 12.86
N VAL A 225 16.70 7.49 12.28
CA VAL A 225 16.04 8.74 12.60
C VAL A 225 15.28 8.46 13.90
N GLY A 226 16.00 8.59 15.01
CA GLY A 226 15.53 8.32 16.36
C GLY A 226 14.25 9.10 16.69
N VAL A 227 13.40 8.46 17.48
CA VAL A 227 12.18 9.02 18.06
C VAL A 227 12.60 9.75 19.34
N ASP A 228 12.33 11.05 19.44
CA ASP A 228 12.16 11.72 20.73
C ASP A 228 10.69 11.61 21.17
#